data_AF-A0AB39NIQ2-F1
#
_entry.id   AF-A0AB39NIQ2-F1
#
_cell.length_a   1.000
_cell.length_b   1.000
_cell.length_c   1.000
_cell.angle_alpha   90.00
_cell.angle_beta   90.00
_cell.angle_gamma   90.00
#
_symmetry.space_group_name_H-M   'P 1'
#
loop_
_entity.id
_entity.type
_entity.pdbx_description
1 polymer ?
#
loop_
_entity_poly.entity_id
_entity_poly.type
_entity_poly.pdbx_seq_one_letter_code
_entity_poly.pdbx_strand_id
1 'polypeptide(L)'
;MADHLEASVTLPSDPASVSAARTHVAGALAEWGLPPDAELCDTVRLIVSELATNAVQHTFGQSPTFTVDVVLVRDERVHIGVTDSHPRFPKRLPAAVQQDNGRGLVIIRWLTAECGGRLRIRPTREGGKTVAVELPWPGATDARPAETAVAAARQEP
;
A
#
# COMPACT_ATOMS: atom_id res chain seq x y z
N MET A 1 1.81 -23.21 14.19
CA MET A 1 0.84 -22.12 13.99
C MET A 1 1.50 -21.17 13.04
N ALA A 2 0.89 -20.87 11.89
CA ALA A 2 1.44 -19.81 11.05
C ALA A 2 1.16 -18.50 11.76
N ASP A 3 2.19 -17.74 12.08
CA ASP A 3 2.01 -16.41 12.64
C ASP A 3 1.25 -15.58 11.61
N HIS A 4 0.05 -15.16 12.01
CA HIS A 4 -0.91 -14.38 11.24
C HIS A 4 -1.18 -13.14 12.07
N LEU A 5 -0.63 -12.01 11.64
CA LEU A 5 -0.84 -10.72 12.28
C LEU A 5 -1.79 -9.91 11.42
N GLU A 6 -2.77 -9.28 12.05
CA GLU A 6 -3.75 -8.46 11.35
C GLU A 6 -4.05 -7.18 12.13
N ALA A 7 -4.26 -6.11 11.38
CA ALA A 7 -4.70 -4.82 11.88
C ALA A 7 -5.74 -4.26 10.91
N SER A 8 -6.79 -3.67 11.43
CA SER A 8 -7.84 -3.07 10.63
C SER A 8 -8.34 -1.78 11.27
N VAL A 9 -8.64 -0.78 10.43
CA VAL A 9 -9.25 0.47 10.86
C VAL A 9 -10.31 0.91 9.86
N THR A 10 -11.48 1.30 10.35
CA THR A 10 -12.52 1.96 9.54
C THR A 10 -12.51 3.44 9.86
N LEU A 11 -12.39 4.27 8.83
CA LEU A 11 -12.24 5.71 8.92
C LEU A 11 -13.35 6.40 8.12
N PRO A 12 -13.77 7.62 8.52
CA PRO A 12 -14.67 8.41 7.69
C PRO A 12 -14.00 8.78 6.35
N SER A 13 -14.81 8.98 5.32
CA SER A 13 -14.33 9.46 4.01
C SER A 13 -14.02 10.97 4.05
N ASP A 14 -13.06 11.35 4.89
CA ASP A 14 -12.59 12.72 5.08
C ASP A 14 -11.10 12.83 4.67
N PRO A 15 -10.66 13.95 4.06
CA PRO A 15 -9.24 14.16 3.76
C PRO A 15 -8.27 13.93 4.94
N ALA A 16 -8.66 14.25 6.18
CA ALA A 16 -7.86 14.00 7.37
C ALA A 16 -7.62 12.51 7.62
N SER A 17 -8.55 11.65 7.20
CA SER A 17 -8.45 10.20 7.34
C SER A 17 -7.37 9.57 6.48
N VAL A 18 -6.89 10.25 5.43
CA VAL A 18 -5.73 9.79 4.65
C VAL A 18 -4.47 9.74 5.53
N SER A 19 -4.27 10.77 6.36
CA SER A 19 -3.13 10.79 7.30
C SER A 19 -3.31 9.75 8.40
N ALA A 20 -4.52 9.61 8.95
CA ALA A 20 -4.83 8.60 9.95
C ALA A 20 -4.58 7.17 9.44
N ALA A 21 -4.96 6.88 8.19
CA ALA A 21 -4.70 5.60 7.55
C ALA A 21 -3.20 5.30 7.46
N ARG A 22 -2.38 6.27 7.02
CA ARG A 22 -0.92 6.09 6.96
C ARG A 22 -0.32 5.82 8.34
N THR A 23 -0.73 6.57 9.36
CA THR A 23 -0.26 6.39 10.73
C THR A 23 -0.64 5.03 11.28
N HIS A 24 -1.88 4.59 11.06
CA HIS A 24 -2.35 3.28 11.51
C HIS A 24 -1.51 2.15 10.90
N VAL A 25 -1.32 2.17 9.57
CA VAL A 25 -0.56 1.13 8.88
C VAL A 25 0.91 1.16 9.32
N ALA A 26 1.52 2.34 9.41
CA ALA A 26 2.91 2.47 9.89
C ALA A 26 3.09 1.92 11.32
N GLY A 27 2.12 2.16 12.21
CA GLY A 27 2.11 1.62 13.57
C GLY A 27 2.05 0.09 13.57
N ALA A 28 1.10 -0.48 12.82
CA ALA A 28 0.97 -1.93 12.69
C ALA A 28 2.25 -2.59 12.16
N LEU A 29 2.86 -2.03 11.10
CA LEU A 29 4.10 -2.56 10.55
C LEU A 29 5.25 -2.50 11.55
N ALA A 30 5.36 -1.43 12.33
CA ALA A 30 6.39 -1.27 13.36
C ALA A 30 6.19 -2.25 14.53
N GLU A 31 4.94 -2.46 14.96
CA GLU A 31 4.59 -3.47 15.97
C GLU A 31 4.96 -4.89 15.52
N TRP A 32 4.94 -5.16 14.22
CA TRP A 32 5.32 -6.43 13.62
C TRP A 32 6.82 -6.52 13.27
N GLY A 33 7.61 -5.53 13.68
CA GLY A 33 9.07 -5.54 13.58
C GLY A 33 9.64 -4.93 12.31
N LEU A 34 8.85 -4.26 11.47
CA LEU A 34 9.39 -3.49 10.34
C LEU A 34 9.88 -2.11 10.81
N PRO A 35 11.16 -1.76 10.62
CA PRO A 35 11.68 -0.45 11.00
C PRO A 35 10.92 0.70 10.31
N PRO A 36 10.66 1.83 11.01
CA PRO A 36 9.95 2.97 10.42
C PRO A 36 10.62 3.63 9.23
N ASP A 37 11.93 3.40 9.04
CA ASP A 37 12.80 3.87 7.97
C ASP A 37 13.04 2.82 6.87
N ALA A 38 12.44 1.63 6.98
CA ALA A 38 12.52 0.62 5.94
C ALA A 38 11.79 1.09 4.66
N GLU A 39 12.38 0.82 3.49
CA GLU A 39 11.80 1.18 2.19
C GLU A 39 10.40 0.60 1.97
N LEU A 40 10.14 -0.61 2.50
CA LEU A 40 8.80 -1.21 2.48
C LEU A 40 7.79 -0.36 3.25
N CYS A 41 8.17 0.21 4.40
CA CYS A 41 7.28 1.05 5.21
C CYS A 41 6.84 2.29 4.43
N ASP A 42 7.78 2.97 3.77
CA ASP A 42 7.49 4.13 2.95
C ASP A 42 6.66 3.78 1.71
N THR A 43 6.97 2.65 1.07
CA THR A 43 6.18 2.13 -0.06
C THR A 43 4.74 1.86 0.35
N VAL A 44 4.52 1.20 1.49
CA VAL A 44 3.19 0.92 2.01
C VAL A 44 2.45 2.21 2.38
N ARG A 45 3.11 3.16 3.05
CA ARG A 45 2.52 4.47 3.37
C ARG A 45 2.04 5.20 2.12
N LEU A 46 2.83 5.18 1.05
CA LEU A 46 2.47 5.80 -0.22
C LEU A 46 1.28 5.10 -0.88
N ILE A 47 1.30 3.76 -0.96
CA ILE A 47 0.17 2.98 -1.51
C ILE A 47 -1.11 3.26 -0.73
N VAL A 48 -1.07 3.24 0.60
CA VAL A 48 -2.22 3.53 1.47
C VAL A 48 -2.71 4.96 1.27
N SER A 49 -1.80 5.93 1.13
CA SER A 49 -2.16 7.31 0.84
C SER A 49 -2.95 7.45 -0.45
N GLU A 50 -2.48 6.81 -1.53
CA GLU A 50 -3.15 6.83 -2.83
C GLU A 50 -4.49 6.10 -2.80
N LEU A 51 -4.57 4.95 -2.13
CA LEU A 51 -5.81 4.19 -1.99
C LEU A 51 -6.86 4.93 -1.15
N ALA A 52 -6.47 5.48 0.00
CA ALA A 52 -7.34 6.26 0.86
C ALA A 52 -7.79 7.55 0.16
N THR A 53 -6.90 8.23 -0.56
CA THR A 53 -7.25 9.42 -1.36
C THR A 53 -8.29 9.06 -2.41
N ASN A 54 -8.13 7.92 -3.10
CA ASN A 54 -9.14 7.45 -4.06
C ASN A 54 -10.49 7.16 -3.38
N ALA A 55 -10.49 6.54 -2.19
CA ALA A 55 -11.71 6.27 -1.44
C ALA A 55 -12.42 7.57 -1.01
N VAL A 56 -11.68 8.59 -0.57
CA VAL A 56 -12.23 9.90 -0.20
C VAL A 56 -12.74 10.66 -1.43
N GLN A 57 -11.96 10.75 -2.50
CA GLN A 57 -12.26 11.60 -3.66
C GLN A 57 -13.26 11.00 -4.64
N HIS A 58 -13.25 9.67 -4.84
CA HIS A 58 -14.02 9.02 -5.92
C HIS A 58 -15.29 8.33 -5.47
N THR A 59 -15.64 8.41 -4.20
CA THR A 59 -16.94 7.96 -3.69
C THR A 59 -18.01 9.04 -3.80
N PHE A 60 -17.66 10.29 -4.13
CA PHE A 60 -18.59 11.44 -4.22
C PHE A 60 -19.51 11.58 -2.98
N GLY A 61 -18.99 11.22 -1.79
CA GLY A 61 -19.77 11.22 -0.54
C GLY A 61 -20.75 10.05 -0.39
N GLN A 62 -20.78 9.10 -1.33
CA GLN A 62 -21.67 7.93 -1.27
C GLN A 62 -21.13 6.81 -0.40
N SER A 63 -19.81 6.79 -0.13
CA SER A 63 -19.22 5.92 0.89
C SER A 63 -18.92 6.79 2.11
N PRO A 64 -19.65 6.66 3.23
CA PRO A 64 -19.41 7.47 4.42
C PRO A 64 -18.09 7.12 5.11
N THR A 65 -17.62 5.90 4.89
CA THR A 65 -16.39 5.36 5.46
C THR A 65 -15.60 4.54 4.44
N PHE A 66 -14.35 4.26 4.76
CA PHE A 66 -13.53 3.23 4.13
C PHE A 66 -12.79 2.44 5.20
N THR A 67 -12.45 1.19 4.90
CA THR A 67 -11.73 0.29 5.80
C THR A 67 -10.35 0.01 5.22
N VAL A 68 -9.32 0.07 6.07
CA VAL A 68 -7.96 -0.33 5.73
C VAL A 68 -7.64 -1.60 6.50
N ASP A 69 -7.28 -2.66 5.80
CA ASP A 69 -6.89 -3.94 6.36
C ASP A 69 -5.41 -4.19 6.05
N VAL A 70 -4.64 -4.59 7.06
CA VAL A 70 -3.24 -5.00 6.93
C VAL A 70 -3.14 -6.42 7.49
N VAL A 71 -2.54 -7.33 6.73
CA VAL A 71 -2.37 -8.73 7.15
C VAL A 71 -0.97 -9.20 6.80
N LEU A 72 -0.20 -9.64 7.79
CA LEU A 72 1.07 -10.34 7.59
C LEU A 72 0.81 -11.85 7.63
N VAL A 73 1.16 -12.53 6.55
CA VAL A 73 0.98 -13.97 6.39
C VAL A 73 2.33 -14.66 6.42
N ARG A 74 2.53 -15.54 7.42
CA ARG A 74 3.72 -16.41 7.56
C ARG A 74 5.05 -15.64 7.62
N ASP A 75 5.03 -14.38 8.02
CA ASP A 75 6.20 -13.49 7.98
C ASP A 75 6.88 -13.39 6.60
N GLU A 76 6.14 -13.71 5.53
CA GLU A 76 6.65 -13.75 4.16
C GLU A 76 6.03 -12.65 3.29
N ARG A 77 4.77 -12.30 3.56
CA ARG A 77 4.01 -11.37 2.71
C ARG A 77 3.07 -10.51 3.53
N VAL A 78 3.09 -9.22 3.24
CA VAL A 78 2.12 -8.26 3.76
C VAL A 78 1.06 -7.97 2.71
N HIS A 79 -0.19 -8.09 3.12
CA HIS A 79 -1.36 -7.71 2.35
C HIS A 79 -1.91 -6.41 2.90
N ILE A 80 -2.16 -5.44 2.02
CA ILE A 80 -2.80 -4.17 2.37
C ILE A 80 -4.04 -4.01 1.49
N GLY A 81 -5.22 -3.97 2.11
CA GLY A 81 -6.49 -3.76 1.45
C GLY A 81 -7.11 -2.43 1.85
N VAL A 82 -7.69 -1.71 0.89
CA VAL A 82 -8.60 -0.59 1.17
C VAL A 82 -9.96 -0.90 0.56
N THR A 83 -10.97 -0.92 1.41
CA THR A 83 -12.36 -1.24 1.06
C THR A 83 -13.24 -0.01 1.20
N ASP A 84 -13.99 0.31 0.16
CA ASP A 84 -15.04 1.34 0.19
C ASP A 84 -16.36 0.77 -0.34
N SER A 85 -17.48 1.38 0.07
CA SER A 85 -18.83 0.90 -0.30
C SER A 85 -19.28 1.33 -1.69
N HIS A 86 -18.42 1.97 -2.48
CA HIS A 86 -18.78 2.48 -3.81
C HIS A 86 -18.34 1.52 -4.93
N PRO A 87 -19.27 1.06 -5.81
CA PRO A 87 -19.01 0.04 -6.83
C PRO A 87 -18.08 0.53 -7.96
N ARG A 88 -17.78 1.83 -8.02
CA ARG A 88 -16.97 2.39 -9.11
C ARG A 88 -15.54 1.87 -9.03
N PHE A 89 -15.19 0.99 -9.94
CA PHE A 89 -13.81 0.55 -10.14
C PHE A 89 -12.92 1.74 -10.49
N PRO A 90 -11.66 1.78 -10.01
CA PRO A 90 -10.71 2.78 -10.43
C PRO A 90 -10.53 2.69 -11.95
N LYS A 91 -11.06 3.66 -12.69
CA LYS A 91 -10.93 3.69 -14.15
C LYS A 91 -9.50 4.13 -14.48
N ARG A 92 -8.81 3.39 -15.36
CA ARG A 92 -7.67 3.96 -16.09
C ARG A 92 -8.21 5.14 -16.90
N LEU A 93 -7.90 6.36 -16.47
CA LEU A 93 -8.22 7.54 -17.25
C LEU A 93 -7.28 7.59 -18.47
N PRO A 94 -7.78 7.91 -19.67
CA PRO A 94 -6.93 8.14 -20.84
C PRO A 94 -5.87 9.21 -20.57
N ALA A 95 -4.71 9.10 -21.24
CA ALA A 95 -3.55 9.96 -21.02
C ALA A 95 -3.83 11.48 -21.06
N ALA A 96 -4.88 11.91 -21.74
CA ALA A 96 -5.27 13.32 -21.86
C ALA A 96 -5.95 13.91 -20.61
N VAL A 97 -6.43 13.08 -19.67
CA VAL A 97 -7.10 13.51 -18.41
C VAL A 97 -6.19 13.27 -17.20
N GLN A 98 -4.87 13.17 -17.43
CA GLN A 98 -3.84 12.84 -16.44
C GLN A 98 -3.44 13.99 -15.50
N GLN A 99 -4.06 15.15 -15.60
CA GLN A 99 -3.57 16.31 -14.86
C GLN A 99 -3.73 16.12 -13.34
N ASP A 100 -4.82 15.51 -12.83
CA ASP A 100 -4.99 15.36 -11.36
C ASP A 100 -5.58 14.02 -10.85
N ASN A 101 -6.45 13.30 -11.56
CA ASN A 101 -7.29 12.24 -10.94
C ASN A 101 -6.99 10.78 -11.34
N GLY A 102 -5.85 10.50 -12.00
CA GLY A 102 -5.58 9.17 -12.61
C GLY A 102 -4.24 8.52 -12.28
N ARG A 103 -3.34 9.21 -11.58
CA ARG A 103 -1.97 8.74 -11.32
C ARG A 103 -1.89 7.70 -10.20
N GLY A 104 -2.79 7.75 -9.22
CA GLY A 104 -2.70 6.89 -8.03
C GLY A 104 -2.61 5.40 -8.36
N LEU A 105 -3.48 4.89 -9.25
CA LEU A 105 -3.40 3.47 -9.64
C LEU A 105 -2.14 3.13 -10.45
N VAL A 106 -1.58 4.10 -11.21
CA VAL A 106 -0.32 3.92 -11.94
C VAL A 106 0.85 3.82 -10.97
N ILE A 107 0.90 4.73 -9.99
CA ILE A 107 1.90 4.74 -8.91
C ILE A 107 1.83 3.43 -8.12
N ILE A 108 0.64 3.03 -7.67
CA ILE A 108 0.44 1.79 -6.92
C ILE A 108 0.90 0.59 -7.74
N ARG A 109 0.53 0.52 -9.03
CA ARG A 109 0.97 -0.57 -9.92
C ARG A 109 2.48 -0.63 -10.07
N TRP A 110 3.12 0.52 -10.25
CA TRP A 110 4.57 0.60 -10.42
C TRP A 110 5.29 0.18 -9.13
N LEU A 111 4.95 0.76 -7.99
CA LEU A 111 5.51 0.40 -6.67
C LEU A 111 5.31 -1.08 -6.36
N THR A 112 4.10 -1.58 -6.60
CA THR A 112 3.79 -3.00 -6.36
C THR A 112 4.65 -3.90 -7.25
N ALA A 113 4.87 -3.54 -8.51
CA ALA A 113 5.69 -4.32 -9.43
C ALA A 113 7.18 -4.27 -9.05
N GLU A 114 7.68 -3.09 -8.67
CA GLU A 114 9.08 -2.89 -8.24
C GLU A 114 9.42 -3.78 -7.04
N CYS A 115 8.52 -3.87 -6.07
CA CYS A 115 8.70 -4.75 -4.91
C CYS A 115 8.39 -6.24 -5.20
N GLY A 116 8.11 -6.66 -6.43
CA GLY A 116 7.76 -8.05 -6.74
C GLY A 116 6.39 -8.51 -6.19
N GLY A 117 5.49 -7.55 -5.95
CA GLY A 117 4.17 -7.74 -5.39
C GLY A 117 3.06 -8.01 -6.41
N ARG A 118 1.81 -8.01 -5.92
CA ARG A 118 0.60 -8.18 -6.73
C ARG A 118 -0.49 -7.20 -6.33
N LEU A 119 -1.11 -6.56 -7.33
CA LEU A 119 -2.29 -5.73 -7.16
C LEU A 119 -3.56 -6.51 -7.55
N ARG A 120 -4.58 -6.48 -6.71
CA ARG A 120 -5.90 -7.06 -6.97
C ARG A 120 -7.00 -6.05 -6.67
N ILE A 121 -8.07 -6.11 -7.46
CA ILE A 121 -9.30 -5.37 -7.20
C ILE A 121 -10.44 -6.39 -7.17
N ARG A 122 -11.26 -6.35 -6.13
CA ARG A 122 -12.37 -7.28 -5.91
C ARG A 122 -13.63 -6.51 -5.52
N PRO A 123 -14.79 -6.77 -6.15
CA PRO A 123 -16.05 -6.24 -5.65
C PRO A 123 -16.39 -6.86 -4.29
N THR A 124 -17.04 -6.11 -3.40
CA THR A 124 -17.60 -6.66 -2.15
C THR A 124 -19.04 -7.12 -2.36
N ARG A 125 -19.57 -7.92 -1.43
CA ARG A 125 -20.96 -8.39 -1.49
C ARG A 125 -21.96 -7.25 -1.30
N GLU A 126 -21.60 -6.22 -0.53
CA GLU A 126 -22.46 -5.04 -0.32
C GLU A 126 -22.42 -4.03 -1.49
N GLY A 127 -21.79 -4.37 -2.62
CA GLY A 127 -21.70 -3.49 -3.78
C GLY A 127 -20.56 -2.49 -3.74
N GLY A 128 -19.63 -2.63 -2.79
CA GLY A 128 -18.39 -1.89 -2.72
C GLY A 128 -17.26 -2.55 -3.52
N LYS A 129 -16.04 -2.14 -3.22
CA LYS A 129 -14.82 -2.77 -3.74
C LYS A 129 -13.69 -2.73 -2.72
N THR A 130 -12.81 -3.71 -2.81
CA THR A 130 -11.52 -3.75 -2.15
C THR A 130 -10.43 -3.65 -3.20
N VAL A 131 -9.55 -2.66 -3.05
CA VAL A 131 -8.29 -2.57 -3.79
C VAL A 131 -7.18 -3.02 -2.85
N ALA A 132 -6.48 -4.10 -3.20
CA ALA A 132 -5.49 -4.72 -2.34
C ALA A 132 -4.16 -4.92 -3.05
N VAL A 133 -3.08 -4.65 -2.34
CA VAL A 133 -1.72 -5.01 -2.74
C VAL A 133 -1.19 -6.12 -1.83
N GLU A 134 -0.31 -6.93 -2.38
CA GLU A 134 0.44 -7.96 -1.68
C GLU A 134 1.91 -7.72 -1.98
N LEU A 135 2.73 -7.50 -0.96
CA LEU A 135 4.15 -7.20 -1.08
C LEU A 135 4.96 -8.25 -0.30
N PRO A 136 6.17 -8.62 -0.76
CA PRO A 136 7.10 -9.41 0.04
C PRO A 136 7.40 -8.70 1.37
N TRP A 137 7.35 -9.46 2.45
CA TRP A 137 7.86 -9.03 3.74
C TRP A 137 9.37 -9.30 3.76
N PRO A 138 10.21 -8.31 4.10
CA PRO A 138 11.62 -8.57 4.37
C PRO A 138 11.64 -9.45 5.63
N GLY A 139 11.78 -10.75 5.44
CA GLY A 139 12.03 -11.66 6.56
C GLY A 139 13.24 -11.15 7.36
N ALA A 140 13.34 -11.55 8.63
CA ALA A 140 14.40 -11.14 9.54
C ALA A 140 15.85 -11.36 9.03
N THR A 141 16.04 -11.98 7.86
CA THR A 141 17.32 -12.28 7.21
C THR A 141 17.73 -11.28 6.12
N ASP A 142 16.86 -10.40 5.61
CA ASP A 142 17.21 -9.54 4.46
C ASP A 142 17.44 -8.06 4.80
N ALA A 143 17.65 -7.74 6.08
CA ALA A 143 18.30 -6.50 6.48
C ALA A 143 19.81 -6.56 6.17
N ARG A 144 20.18 -6.80 4.90
CA ARG A 144 21.52 -6.44 4.45
C ARG A 144 21.51 -4.93 4.18
N PRO A 145 22.32 -4.13 4.89
CA PRO A 145 22.52 -2.76 4.45
C PRO A 145 23.03 -2.80 3.01
N ALA A 146 22.50 -1.93 2.16
CA ALA A 146 22.98 -1.73 0.81
C ALA A 146 24.47 -1.36 0.87
N GLU A 147 25.34 -2.36 0.77
CA GLU A 147 26.77 -2.17 0.65
C GLU A 147 27.02 -1.67 -0.78
N THR A 148 27.16 -0.36 -0.90
CA THR A 148 27.58 0.35 -2.10
C THR A 148 28.86 -0.30 -2.64
N ALA A 149 28.69 -1.12 -3.68
CA ALA A 149 29.80 -1.62 -4.47
C ALA A 149 30.43 -0.46 -5.25
N VAL A 150 31.55 0.04 -4.76
CA VAL A 150 32.58 0.68 -5.60
C VAL A 150 33.87 -0.11 -5.41
N ALA A 151 33.94 -1.23 -6.11
CA ALA A 151 35.18 -1.98 -6.27
C ALA A 151 36.00 -1.37 -7.42
N ALA A 152 37.12 -0.76 -7.02
CA ALA A 152 38.44 -0.86 -7.63
C ALA A 152 38.57 -0.76 -9.17
N ALA A 153 39.08 0.40 -9.62
CA ALA A 153 40.03 0.42 -10.72
C ALA A 153 41.45 0.53 -10.13
N ARG A 154 42.13 -0.62 -9.99
CA ARG A 154 43.59 -0.67 -9.92
C ARG A 154 44.11 -0.94 -11.33
N GLN A 155 45.00 -0.08 -11.81
CA GLN A 155 46.14 -0.48 -12.63
C GLN A 155 47.17 0.66 -12.68
N GLU A 156 48.18 0.50 -11.81
CA GLU A 156 49.52 1.07 -11.88
C GLU A 156 50.35 0.32 -12.96
N PRO A 157 51.49 0.84 -13.47
CA PRO A 157 52.58 1.51 -12.75
C PRO A 157 52.93 2.94 -13.18
#